data_AF-A0A946J6G0-F1
#
_entry.id   AF-A0A946J6G0-F1
#
_cell.length_a   1.000
_cell.length_b   1.000
_cell.length_c   1.000
_cell.angle_alpha   90.00
_cell.angle_beta   90.00
_cell.angle_gamma   90.00
#
_symmetry.space_group_name_H-M   'P 1'
#
loop_
_entity.id
_entity.type
_entity.pdbx_description
1 polymer ?
#
loop_
_entity_poly.entity_id
_entity_poly.type
_entity_poly.pdbx_seq_one_letter_code
_entity_poly.pdbx_strand_id
1 'polypeptide(L)' 'MSWIEYSDLECPFCAKLHNAGTVEDLTEKYGDDLNIVFNHFPLGFHNNAQP' A
#
# COMPACT_ATOMS: atom_id res chain seq x y z
N MET A 1 13.21 3.85 9.15
CA MET A 1 12.91 4.25 7.75
C MET A 1 11.41 4.14 7.54
N SER A 2 10.77 5.10 6.88
CA SER A 2 9.31 5.03 6.64
C SER A 2 9.02 4.84 5.15
N TRP A 3 8.25 3.82 4.82
CA TRP A 3 7.66 3.65 3.50
C TRP A 3 6.18 4.04 3.57
N ILE A 4 5.82 5.09 2.84
CA ILE A 4 4.44 5.58 2.78
C ILE A 4 3.85 5.13 1.45
N GLU A 5 2.82 4.31 1.53
CA GLU A 5 2.09 3.80 0.38
C GLU A 5 0.80 4.59 0.21
N TYR A 6 0.67 5.29 -0.92
CA TYR A 6 -0.59 5.91 -1.32
C TYR A 6 -1.40 4.90 -2.13
N SER A 7 -2.53 4.47 -1.59
CA SER A 7 -3.26 3.33 -2.14
C SER A 7 -4.76 3.52 -2.07
N ASP A 8 -5.44 2.81 -2.97
CA ASP A 8 -6.90 2.79 -3.10
C ASP A 8 -7.37 1.35 -3.18
N LEU A 9 -8.40 0.99 -2.42
CA LEU A 9 -8.89 -0.39 -2.29
C LEU A 9 -9.52 -0.94 -3.58
N GLU A 10 -9.98 -0.08 -4.48
CA GLU A 10 -10.52 -0.47 -5.79
C GLU A 10 -9.44 -0.47 -6.89
N CYS A 11 -8.22 -0.04 -6.59
CA CYS A 11 -7.13 0.01 -7.58
C CYS A 11 -6.52 -1.38 -7.82
N PRO A 12 -6.58 -1.92 -9.05
CA PRO A 12 -6.02 -3.24 -9.35
C PRO A 12 -4.48 -3.28 -9.26
N PHE A 13 -3.80 -2.14 -9.46
CA PHE A 13 -2.35 -2.04 -9.33
C PHE A 13 -1.91 -2.01 -7.85
N CYS A 14 -2.68 -1.32 -7.00
CA CYS A 14 -2.50 -1.35 -5.54
C CYS A 14 -2.72 -2.76 -5.00
N ALA A 15 -3.80 -3.43 -5.40
CA ALA A 15 -4.04 -4.82 -5.04
C ALA A 15 -2.88 -5.72 -5.49
N LYS A 16 -2.34 -5.52 -6.69
CA LYS A 16 -1.19 -6.28 -7.18
C LYS A 16 0.06 -6.09 -6.30
N LEU A 17 0.33 -4.87 -5.83
CA LEU A 17 1.47 -4.61 -4.93
C LEU A 17 1.37 -5.47 -3.65
N HIS A 18 0.20 -5.47 -3.00
CA HIS A 18 -0.02 -6.27 -1.80
C HIS A 18 -0.03 -7.78 -2.08
N ASN A 19 -0.58 -8.20 -3.22
CA ASN A 19 -0.63 -9.62 -3.58
C ASN A 19 0.70 -10.19 -4.08
N ALA A 20 1.67 -9.34 -4.47
CA ALA A 20 2.93 -9.76 -5.05
C ALA A 20 4.00 -10.11 -4.02
N GLY A 21 3.72 -10.04 -2.71
CA GLY A 21 4.71 -10.33 -1.66
C GLY A 21 5.64 -9.17 -1.32
N THR A 22 5.42 -7.97 -1.89
CA THR A 22 6.34 -6.84 -1.72
C THR A 22 6.43 -6.36 -0.27
N VAL A 23 5.31 -6.41 0.46
CA VAL A 23 5.27 -5.99 1.87
C VAL A 23 6.07 -6.98 2.74
N GLU A 24 5.94 -8.26 2.46
CA GLU A 24 6.63 -9.35 3.13
C GLU A 24 8.13 -9.27 2.88
N ASP A 25 8.56 -9.11 1.63
CA ASP A 25 9.98 -8.97 1.26
C ASP A 25 10.64 -7.77 1.95
N LEU A 26 9.93 -6.64 2.04
CA LEU A 26 10.41 -5.45 2.71
C LEU A 26 10.51 -5.66 4.23
N THR A 27 9.53 -6.34 4.82
CA THR A 27 9.53 -6.67 6.25
C THR A 27 10.66 -7.64 6.60
N GLU A 28 10.90 -8.66 5.78
CA GLU A 28 12.01 -9.62 5.96
C GLU A 28 13.38 -8.92 5.85
N LYS A 29 13.53 -8.00 4.89
CA LYS A 29 14.79 -7.32 4.63
C LYS A 29 15.17 -6.30 5.70
N TYR A 30 14.20 -5.56 6.23
CA TYR A 30 14.46 -4.39 7.07
C TYR A 30 13.96 -4.54 8.52
N GLY A 31 13.09 -5.51 8.82
CA GLY A 31 12.62 -5.79 10.17
C GLY A 31 12.13 -4.54 10.91
N ASP A 32 12.63 -4.37 12.14
CA ASP A 32 12.24 -3.27 13.04
C ASP A 32 12.67 -1.87 12.55
N ASP A 33 13.58 -1.79 11.57
CA ASP A 33 13.99 -0.50 10.99
C ASP A 33 12.99 0.03 9.95
N LEU A 34 11.96 -0.74 9.60
CA LEU A 34 10.93 -0.38 8.63
C LEU A 34 9.59 -0.06 9.30
N ASN A 35 9.11 1.15 9.03
CA ASN A 35 7.75 1.58 9.33
C ASN A 35 6.95 1.66 8.03
N ILE A 36 5.90 0.84 7.90
CA ILE A 36 5.03 0.84 6.72
C ILE A 36 3.75 1.61 7.05
N VAL A 37 3.45 2.63 6.26
CA VAL A 37 2.28 3.49 6.44
C VAL A 37 1.40 3.40 5.21
N PHE A 38 0.18 2.89 5.39
CA PHE A 38 -0.87 2.98 4.39
C PHE A 38 -1.54 4.35 4.46
N ASN A 39 -1.52 5.09 3.37
CA ASN A 39 -2.21 6.36 3.21
C ASN A 39 -3.32 6.21 2.17
N HIS A 40 -4.57 6.25 2.62
CA HIS A 40 -5.73 6.19 1.74
C HIS A 40 -5.71 7.32 0.70
N PHE A 41 -5.81 6.97 -0.58
CA PHE A 41 -5.72 7.90 -1.71
C PHE A 41 -6.89 7.66 -2.68
N PRO A 42 -8.09 8.21 -2.39
CA PRO A 42 -9.29 7.92 -3.16
C PRO A 42 -9.17 8.48 -4.59
N LEU A 43 -9.26 7.60 -5.58
CA LEU A 43 -9.29 7.99 -6.99
C LEU A 43 -10.71 8.40 -7.38
N GLY A 44 -10.89 9.60 -7.93
CA GLY A 44 -12.23 10.14 -8.22
C GLY A 44 -13.06 9.37 -9.25
N PHE A 45 -12.48 8.35 -9.91
CA PHE A 45 -13.15 7.45 -10.83
C PHE A 45 -13.43 6.06 -10.23
N HIS A 46 -13.09 5.84 -8.97
CA HIS A 46 -13.48 4.68 -8.18
C HIS A 46 -14.74 5.02 -7.39
N ASN A 47 -15.81 4.25 -7.60
CA ASN A 47 -17.14 4.61 -7.13
C ASN A 47 -17.27 4.58 -5.60
N ASN A 48 -16.49 3.72 -4.93
CA ASN A 48 -16.55 3.50 -3.49
C ASN A 48 -15.34 4.09 -2.75
N ALA A 49 -14.40 4.72 -3.45
CA ALA A 49 -13.26 5.41 -2.86
C ALA A 49 -13.70 6.73 -2.20
N GLN A 50 -14.13 6.66 -0.94
CA GLN A 50 -14.55 7.82 -0.13
C GLN A 50 -13.34 8.48 0.57
N PRO A 51 -13.31 9.82 0.74
CA PRO A 51 -12.28 10.53 1.51
C PRO A 51 -12.29 10.23 3.01
#